data_AF-A0A1H2BFA5-F1
#
_entry.id   AF-A0A1H2BFA5-F1
#
_cell.length_a   1.000
_cell.length_b   1.000
_cell.length_c   1.000
_cell.angle_alpha   90.00
_cell.angle_beta   90.00
_cell.angle_gamma   90.00
#
_symmetry.space_group_name_H-M   'P 1'
#
loop_
_entity.id
_entity.type
_entity.pdbx_description
1 polymer ?
#
loop_
_entity_poly.entity_id
_entity_poly.type
_entity_poly.pdbx_seq_one_letter_code
_entity_poly.pdbx_strand_id
1 'polypeptide(L)'
;MESEWTHIGRLWSNGEPYLAVDFGIRDRWLGASDDEYFDRIVDLGPAEVSIAVGGGVAAVVGGDNVVRDDSWMEVFESGGGVIAVVQASGDDYSQVVAAALRFAGAPAESSALIDVPSGRLALFSSACDGAGEYAMELLAPRAGHTPAEHGAPAQDADTGLSIPARSAGYRVEAWSYTSLGDSGCFARWLLIPRPVG
;
A
#
# COMPACT_ATOMS: atom_id res chain seq x y z
N MET A 1 -7.70 21.48 -10.14
CA MET A 1 -8.74 20.44 -10.20
C MET A 1 -8.37 19.48 -9.09
N GLU A 2 -9.04 19.55 -7.95
CA GLU A 2 -8.80 18.60 -6.86
C GLU A 2 -9.14 17.21 -7.41
N SER A 3 -8.20 16.28 -7.35
CA SER A 3 -8.49 14.90 -7.71
C SER A 3 -9.45 14.36 -6.66
N GLU A 4 -10.69 14.11 -7.05
CA GLU A 4 -11.65 13.41 -6.20
C GLU A 4 -11.09 12.01 -5.96
N TRP A 5 -10.69 11.74 -4.71
CA TRP A 5 -10.21 10.44 -4.27
C TRP A 5 -11.40 9.55 -3.97
N THR A 6 -11.44 8.38 -4.60
CA THR A 6 -12.43 7.34 -4.29
C THR A 6 -11.79 6.34 -3.35
N HIS A 7 -12.40 6.08 -2.18
CA HIS A 7 -12.00 4.97 -1.33
C HIS A 7 -12.37 3.65 -2.01
N ILE A 8 -11.41 2.73 -2.14
CA ILE A 8 -11.58 1.49 -2.91
C ILE A 8 -11.33 0.22 -2.09
N GLY A 9 -10.89 0.36 -0.85
CA GLY A 9 -10.64 -0.76 0.06
C GLY A 9 -9.82 -0.36 1.27
N ARG A 10 -9.65 -1.32 2.18
CA ARG A 10 -8.83 -1.16 3.38
C ARG A 10 -8.11 -2.48 3.68
N LEU A 11 -6.93 -2.38 4.28
CA LEU A 11 -6.04 -3.51 4.57
C LEU A 11 -5.67 -3.44 6.04
N TRP A 12 -5.78 -4.54 6.76
CA TRP A 12 -5.36 -4.59 8.16
C TRP A 12 -3.84 -4.80 8.23
N SER A 13 -3.11 -3.92 8.90
CA SER A 13 -1.69 -4.10 9.18
C SER A 13 -1.52 -4.40 10.67
N ASN A 14 -0.69 -5.39 10.98
CA ASN A 14 -0.17 -5.73 12.31
C ASN A 14 1.28 -5.22 12.50
N GLY A 15 1.69 -4.24 11.68
CA GLY A 15 3.04 -3.69 11.60
C GLY A 15 3.83 -4.24 10.41
N GLU A 16 3.39 -5.36 9.84
CA GLU A 16 4.05 -5.93 8.67
C GLU A 16 3.81 -5.08 7.43
N PRO A 17 4.84 -4.94 6.58
CA PRO A 17 4.70 -4.26 5.31
C PRO A 17 3.93 -5.12 4.31
N TYR A 18 3.37 -4.43 3.33
CA TYR A 18 2.65 -4.97 2.19
C TYR A 18 3.47 -4.80 0.92
N LEU A 19 3.18 -5.63 -0.07
CA LEU A 19 3.76 -5.56 -1.40
C LEU A 19 2.73 -5.08 -2.40
N ALA A 20 3.09 -4.06 -3.17
CA ALA A 20 2.41 -3.69 -4.41
C ALA A 20 3.23 -4.19 -5.62
N VAL A 21 2.68 -5.15 -6.36
CA VAL A 21 3.40 -5.85 -7.44
C VAL A 21 2.49 -6.16 -8.62
N ASP A 22 3.05 -6.40 -9.80
CA ASP A 22 2.28 -6.95 -10.92
C ASP A 22 1.65 -8.29 -10.55
N PHE A 23 0.36 -8.42 -10.83
CA PHE A 23 -0.39 -9.61 -10.50
C PHE A 23 0.17 -10.87 -11.17
N GLY A 24 0.80 -10.74 -12.34
CA GLY A 24 1.36 -11.84 -13.12
C GLY A 24 2.66 -12.42 -12.56
N ILE A 25 3.33 -11.75 -11.61
CA ILE A 25 4.58 -12.24 -10.99
C ILE A 25 4.46 -12.47 -9.49
N ARG A 26 3.29 -12.18 -8.89
CA ARG A 26 3.10 -12.27 -7.43
C ARG A 26 3.36 -13.68 -6.88
N ASP A 27 3.10 -14.72 -7.67
CA ASP A 27 3.34 -16.13 -7.32
C ASP A 27 4.82 -16.44 -7.05
N ARG A 28 5.73 -15.52 -7.38
CA ARG A 28 7.16 -15.63 -7.10
C ARG A 28 7.57 -15.10 -5.73
N TRP A 29 6.63 -14.54 -4.97
CA TRP A 29 6.83 -14.16 -3.58
C TRP A 29 6.37 -15.29 -2.66
N LEU A 30 7.28 -15.82 -1.86
CA LEU A 30 7.09 -16.98 -0.98
C LEU A 30 7.21 -16.59 0.50
N GLY A 31 6.54 -15.51 0.92
CA GLY A 31 6.72 -14.92 2.25
C GLY A 31 6.42 -15.87 3.41
N ALA A 32 5.42 -16.74 3.29
CA ALA A 32 5.07 -17.72 4.33
C ALA A 32 5.70 -19.09 4.09
N SER A 33 5.91 -19.44 2.81
CA SER A 33 6.51 -20.72 2.43
C SER A 33 8.03 -20.78 2.63
N ASP A 34 8.71 -19.63 2.66
CA ASP A 34 10.16 -19.51 2.70
C ASP A 34 10.60 -18.27 3.50
N ASP A 35 11.06 -18.50 4.73
CA ASP A 35 11.49 -17.45 5.66
C ASP A 35 12.55 -16.52 5.03
N GLU A 36 13.38 -17.00 4.09
CA GLU A 36 14.38 -16.14 3.42
C GLU A 36 13.74 -14.97 2.66
N TYR A 37 12.49 -15.12 2.19
CA TYR A 37 11.78 -14.04 1.51
C TYR A 37 11.31 -12.97 2.50
N PHE A 38 10.80 -13.38 3.66
CA PHE A 38 10.39 -12.44 4.69
C PHE A 38 11.59 -11.76 5.35
N ASP A 39 12.69 -12.48 5.57
CA ASP A 39 13.94 -11.91 6.10
C ASP A 39 14.47 -10.79 5.19
N ARG A 40 14.33 -10.94 3.85
CA ARG A 40 14.70 -9.87 2.91
C ARG A 40 13.90 -8.58 3.09
N ILE A 41 12.68 -8.65 3.64
CA ILE A 41 11.89 -7.47 3.98
C ILE A 41 12.39 -6.87 5.29
N VAL A 42 12.69 -7.70 6.28
CA VAL A 42 13.22 -7.28 7.58
C VAL A 42 14.57 -6.58 7.44
N ASP A 43 15.39 -7.05 6.50
CA ASP A 43 16.72 -6.51 6.20
C ASP A 43 16.69 -5.23 5.33
N LEU A 44 15.50 -4.80 4.86
CA LEU A 44 15.40 -3.55 4.09
C LEU A 44 15.78 -2.35 4.94
N GLY A 45 16.58 -1.47 4.35
CA GLY A 45 16.88 -0.18 4.97
C GLY A 45 15.62 0.68 5.12
N PRO A 46 15.60 1.65 6.05
CA PRO A 46 14.45 2.54 6.27
C PRO A 46 14.12 3.44 5.06
N ALA A 47 15.01 3.52 4.07
CA ALA A 47 14.81 4.25 2.82
C ALA A 47 14.58 3.30 1.62
N GLU A 48 14.44 1.99 1.83
CA GLU A 48 14.21 1.07 0.73
C GLU A 48 12.72 0.83 0.55
N VAL A 49 12.20 1.28 -0.60
CA VAL A 49 10.76 1.20 -0.93
C VAL A 49 10.48 0.16 -2.02
N SER A 50 11.45 -0.69 -2.35
CA SER A 50 11.36 -1.66 -3.43
C SER A 50 12.10 -2.95 -3.11
N ILE A 51 11.56 -4.07 -3.57
CA ILE A 51 12.16 -5.39 -3.43
C ILE A 51 11.98 -6.22 -4.71
N ALA A 52 12.97 -7.07 -5.02
CA ALA A 52 12.90 -7.97 -6.17
C ALA A 52 11.90 -9.11 -5.94
N VAL A 53 11.02 -9.35 -6.91
CA VAL A 53 10.04 -10.45 -6.91
C VAL A 53 10.11 -11.18 -8.24
N GLY A 54 10.64 -12.40 -8.23
CA GLY A 54 10.93 -13.14 -9.46
C GLY A 54 11.85 -12.34 -10.40
N GLY A 55 11.38 -12.07 -11.61
CA GLY A 55 12.09 -11.25 -12.60
C GLY A 55 11.72 -9.75 -12.58
N GLY A 56 10.89 -9.30 -11.64
CA GLY A 56 10.41 -7.93 -11.55
C GLY A 56 10.63 -7.30 -10.17
N VAL A 57 9.91 -6.22 -9.91
CA VAL A 57 10.02 -5.41 -8.69
C VAL A 57 8.63 -5.26 -8.06
N ALA A 58 8.57 -5.42 -6.75
CA ALA A 58 7.45 -4.96 -5.94
C ALA A 58 7.85 -3.67 -5.21
N ALA A 59 6.88 -2.78 -5.00
CA ALA A 59 7.03 -1.70 -4.06
C ALA A 59 6.63 -2.19 -2.65
N VAL A 60 7.38 -1.76 -1.66
CA VAL A 60 7.08 -2.00 -0.24
C VAL A 60 6.21 -0.84 0.24
N VAL A 61 5.02 -1.16 0.73
CA VAL A 61 4.01 -0.19 1.19
C VAL A 61 3.49 -0.59 2.57
N GLY A 62 3.06 0.35 3.40
CA GLY A 62 2.71 0.03 4.79
C GLY A 62 3.95 -0.23 5.67
N GLY A 63 3.70 -0.45 6.96
CA GLY A 63 4.73 -0.91 7.90
C GLY A 63 5.77 0.14 8.29
N ASP A 64 5.38 1.42 8.42
CA ASP A 64 6.32 2.43 8.93
C ASP A 64 6.69 2.22 10.42
N ASN A 65 6.04 1.26 11.08
CA ASN A 65 6.20 0.84 12.47
C ASN A 65 6.06 1.97 13.50
N VAL A 66 5.49 3.11 13.10
CA VAL A 66 5.36 4.30 13.96
C VAL A 66 3.92 4.82 13.96
N VAL A 67 3.28 4.95 12.80
CA VAL A 67 1.90 5.41 12.70
C VAL A 67 0.95 4.22 12.87
N ARG A 68 0.63 3.89 14.13
CA ARG A 68 -0.33 2.82 14.47
C ARG A 68 -0.04 1.52 13.71
N ASP A 69 1.09 0.91 14.07
CA ASP A 69 1.54 -0.39 13.56
C ASP A 69 0.42 -1.44 13.51
N ASP A 70 -0.45 -1.52 14.52
CA ASP A 70 -1.65 -2.38 14.51
C ASP A 70 -2.92 -1.59 14.12
N SER A 71 -3.16 -1.38 12.83
CA SER A 71 -4.27 -0.57 12.32
C SER A 71 -4.59 -0.79 10.84
N TRP A 72 -5.72 -0.23 10.42
CA TRP A 72 -6.13 -0.13 9.04
C TRP A 72 -5.26 0.82 8.21
N MET A 73 -4.89 0.36 7.02
CA MET A 73 -4.43 1.14 5.89
C MET A 73 -5.57 1.33 4.90
N GLU A 74 -5.90 2.58 4.59
CA GLU A 74 -6.97 2.95 3.68
C GLU A 74 -6.43 3.12 2.26
N VAL A 75 -7.12 2.55 1.27
CA VAL A 75 -6.68 2.54 -0.13
C VAL A 75 -7.62 3.38 -0.99
N PHE A 76 -7.05 4.28 -1.78
CA PHE A 76 -7.78 5.21 -2.63
C PHE A 76 -7.29 5.16 -4.07
N GLU A 77 -8.20 5.41 -5.02
CA GLU A 77 -7.88 5.67 -6.43
C GLU A 77 -8.31 7.10 -6.80
N SER A 78 -7.46 7.84 -7.50
CA SER A 78 -7.83 9.12 -8.10
C SER A 78 -8.38 8.94 -9.51
N GLY A 79 -9.12 9.93 -10.02
CA GLY A 79 -9.59 9.89 -11.42
C GLY A 79 -8.46 9.80 -12.47
N GLY A 80 -7.21 10.12 -12.11
CA GLY A 80 -6.02 9.96 -12.97
C GLY A 80 -5.34 8.60 -12.85
N GLY A 81 -5.89 7.67 -12.06
CA GLY A 81 -5.32 6.33 -11.84
C GLY A 81 -4.17 6.28 -10.84
N VAL A 82 -3.96 7.34 -10.05
CA VAL A 82 -3.03 7.32 -8.91
C VAL A 82 -3.67 6.48 -7.80
N ILE A 83 -2.91 5.56 -7.21
CA ILE A 83 -3.35 4.79 -6.05
C ILE A 83 -2.64 5.35 -4.82
N ALA A 84 -3.39 5.65 -3.77
CA ALA A 84 -2.85 6.04 -2.47
C ALA A 84 -3.14 4.96 -1.43
N VAL A 85 -2.12 4.57 -0.67
CA VAL A 85 -2.26 3.78 0.56
C VAL A 85 -1.94 4.71 1.72
N VAL A 86 -2.85 4.85 2.69
CA VAL A 86 -2.76 5.80 3.79
C VAL A 86 -2.94 5.09 5.12
N GLN A 87 -1.99 5.28 6.01
CA GLN A 87 -2.09 4.91 7.42
C GLN A 87 -2.14 6.19 8.25
N ALA A 88 -3.10 6.31 9.17
CA ALA A 88 -3.41 7.59 9.81
C ALA A 88 -3.74 7.42 11.30
N SER A 89 -3.36 8.44 12.08
CA SER A 89 -3.62 8.53 13.52
C SER A 89 -4.00 9.95 13.92
N GLY A 90 -5.04 10.10 14.73
CA GLY A 90 -5.49 11.38 15.28
C GLY A 90 -6.94 11.31 15.76
N ASP A 91 -7.37 12.34 16.49
CA ASP A 91 -8.69 12.39 17.11
C ASP A 91 -9.83 12.42 16.08
N ASP A 92 -9.63 13.14 14.97
CA ASP A 92 -10.51 13.09 13.81
C ASP A 92 -9.83 12.33 12.67
N TYR A 93 -9.99 11.01 12.70
CA TYR A 93 -9.40 10.09 11.74
C TYR A 93 -9.71 10.48 10.29
N SER A 94 -10.98 10.82 10.01
CA SER A 94 -11.41 11.19 8.67
C SER A 94 -10.71 12.45 8.15
N GLN A 95 -10.51 13.45 9.01
CA GLN A 95 -9.78 14.66 8.66
C GLN A 95 -8.28 14.39 8.47
N VAL A 96 -7.67 13.53 9.29
CA VAL A 96 -6.26 13.15 9.12
C VAL A 96 -6.05 12.44 7.79
N VAL A 97 -6.92 11.49 7.43
CA VAL A 97 -6.87 10.81 6.13
C VAL A 97 -7.04 11.81 4.97
N ALA A 98 -8.00 12.73 5.09
CA ALA A 98 -8.24 13.76 4.07
C ALA A 98 -7.08 14.75 3.94
N ALA A 99 -6.36 15.04 5.04
CA ALA A 99 -5.16 15.86 5.05
C ALA A 99 -3.98 15.10 4.42
N ALA A 100 -3.80 13.82 4.76
CA ALA A 100 -2.79 12.96 4.16
C ALA A 100 -2.94 12.90 2.64
N LEU A 101 -4.15 12.80 2.10
CA LEU A 101 -4.40 12.79 0.65
C LEU A 101 -4.08 14.13 -0.04
N ARG A 102 -4.16 15.26 0.66
CA ARG A 102 -3.83 16.60 0.14
C ARG A 102 -2.39 17.03 0.40
N PHE A 103 -1.65 16.28 1.21
CA PHE A 103 -0.33 16.68 1.66
C PHE A 103 0.65 16.83 0.48
N ALA A 104 1.32 17.98 0.42
CA ALA A 104 2.18 18.41 -0.68
C ALA A 104 3.68 18.49 -0.31
N GLY A 105 4.06 18.04 0.90
CA GLY A 105 5.47 17.97 1.28
C GLY A 105 6.25 16.94 0.46
N ALA A 106 7.58 17.03 0.50
CA ALA A 106 8.44 16.12 -0.25
C ALA A 106 8.32 14.67 0.25
N PRO A 107 8.32 13.67 -0.64
CA PRO A 107 8.43 12.26 -0.26
C PRO A 107 9.84 11.93 0.23
N ALA A 108 10.04 10.68 0.65
CA ALA A 108 11.35 10.07 0.81
C ALA A 108 12.18 10.20 -0.49
N GLU A 109 13.51 10.23 -0.34
CA GLU A 109 14.44 10.38 -1.47
C GLU A 109 14.36 9.21 -2.46
N SER A 110 14.05 8.02 -1.96
CA SER A 110 13.90 6.78 -2.72
C SER A 110 12.51 6.66 -3.35
N SER A 111 12.45 6.11 -4.56
CA SER A 111 11.20 5.69 -5.20
C SER A 111 11.33 4.30 -5.79
N ALA A 112 10.23 3.55 -5.83
CA ALA A 112 10.17 2.28 -6.54
C ALA A 112 9.64 2.49 -7.97
N LEU A 113 10.11 1.68 -8.90
CA LEU A 113 9.52 1.58 -10.23
C LEU A 113 8.94 0.18 -10.39
N ILE A 114 7.64 0.11 -10.60
CA ILE A 114 6.93 -1.15 -10.85
C ILE A 114 6.40 -1.15 -12.29
N ASP A 115 6.61 -2.27 -12.97
CA ASP A 115 6.00 -2.56 -14.27
C ASP A 115 4.77 -3.46 -14.02
N VAL A 116 3.68 -3.21 -14.73
CA VAL A 116 2.38 -3.90 -14.55
C VAL A 116 1.84 -4.41 -15.90
N PRO A 117 2.59 -5.26 -16.62
CA PRO A 117 2.17 -5.77 -17.93
C PRO A 117 0.93 -6.66 -17.87
N SER A 118 0.58 -7.22 -16.70
CA SER A 118 -0.66 -8.00 -16.54
C SER A 118 -1.93 -7.12 -16.54
N GLY A 119 -1.77 -5.80 -16.40
CA GLY A 119 -2.89 -4.87 -16.26
C GLY A 119 -3.55 -4.91 -14.88
N ARG A 120 -2.94 -5.54 -13.88
CA ARG A 120 -3.44 -5.58 -12.49
C ARG A 120 -2.31 -5.47 -11.48
N LEU A 121 -2.52 -4.68 -10.44
CA LEU A 121 -1.70 -4.64 -9.25
C LEU A 121 -2.27 -5.61 -8.21
N ALA A 122 -1.41 -6.43 -7.62
CA ALA A 122 -1.67 -7.14 -6.38
C ALA A 122 -1.13 -6.32 -5.22
N LEU A 123 -1.94 -6.14 -4.17
CA LEU A 123 -1.57 -5.48 -2.94
C LEU A 123 -1.88 -6.42 -1.77
N PHE A 124 -0.86 -6.96 -1.11
CA PHE A 124 -1.01 -8.03 -0.12
C PHE A 124 0.10 -8.01 0.94
N SER A 125 -0.14 -8.61 2.12
CA SER A 125 0.86 -8.67 3.20
C SER A 125 2.11 -9.41 2.72
N SER A 126 3.28 -8.86 3.01
CA SER A 126 4.56 -9.48 2.67
C SER A 126 4.81 -10.79 3.44
N ALA A 127 4.13 -11.01 4.56
CA ALA A 127 4.21 -12.27 5.31
C ALA A 127 3.44 -13.42 4.64
N CYS A 128 2.56 -13.14 3.67
CA CYS A 128 1.85 -14.17 2.92
C CYS A 128 2.60 -14.53 1.63
N ASP A 129 2.32 -15.73 1.10
CA ASP A 129 2.69 -16.03 -0.28
C ASP A 129 1.83 -15.21 -1.25
N GLY A 130 2.36 -14.86 -2.42
CA GLY A 130 1.56 -14.13 -3.41
C GLY A 130 0.51 -15.01 -4.10
N ALA A 131 0.67 -16.34 -4.06
CA ALA A 131 -0.29 -17.33 -4.53
C ALA A 131 -0.06 -18.70 -3.85
N GLY A 132 -1.06 -19.57 -3.85
CA GLY A 132 -0.95 -20.92 -3.29
C GLY A 132 -1.65 -21.08 -1.95
N GLU A 133 -1.20 -22.06 -1.16
CA GLU A 133 -1.83 -22.47 0.10
C GLU A 133 -1.77 -21.38 1.18
N TYR A 134 -0.65 -20.67 1.27
CA TYR A 134 -0.42 -19.63 2.28
C TYR A 134 -0.66 -18.21 1.74
N ALA A 135 -1.39 -18.10 0.63
CA ALA A 135 -1.74 -16.80 0.07
C ALA A 135 -2.99 -16.22 0.71
N MET A 136 -2.99 -14.92 0.93
CA MET A 136 -4.20 -14.20 1.32
C MET A 136 -5.16 -14.06 0.12
N GLU A 137 -6.46 -14.04 0.39
CA GLU A 137 -7.45 -13.75 -0.63
C GLU A 137 -7.30 -12.31 -1.13
N LEU A 138 -7.33 -12.11 -2.45
CA LEU A 138 -7.27 -10.78 -3.07
C LEU A 138 -8.64 -10.38 -3.60
N LEU A 139 -9.25 -9.38 -2.96
CA LEU A 139 -10.56 -8.88 -3.33
C LEU A 139 -10.47 -7.85 -4.46
N ALA A 140 -11.54 -7.76 -5.25
CA ALA A 140 -11.69 -6.66 -6.20
C ALA A 140 -11.96 -5.35 -5.45
N PRO A 141 -11.40 -4.20 -5.90
CA PRO A 141 -11.65 -2.93 -5.26
C PRO A 141 -13.13 -2.55 -5.36
N ARG A 142 -13.66 -1.97 -4.28
CA ARG A 142 -15.06 -1.56 -4.19
C ARG A 142 -15.12 -0.11 -3.76
N ALA A 143 -15.67 0.73 -4.63
CA ALA A 143 -15.91 2.13 -4.32
C ALA A 143 -16.77 2.26 -3.05
N GLY A 144 -16.32 3.09 -2.12
CA GLY A 144 -16.96 3.33 -0.83
C GLY A 144 -16.71 4.73 -0.30
N HIS A 145 -17.22 4.98 0.91
CA HIS A 145 -16.93 6.18 1.66
C HIS A 145 -15.69 5.96 2.52
N THR A 146 -14.87 6.99 2.70
CA THR A 146 -13.81 6.99 3.71
C THR A 146 -14.42 6.73 5.09
N PRO A 147 -13.92 5.77 5.86
CA PRO A 147 -14.38 5.54 7.22
C PRO A 147 -14.23 6.79 8.10
N ALA A 148 -15.25 7.07 8.93
CA ALA A 148 -15.18 8.17 9.90
C ALA A 148 -14.21 7.88 11.05
N GLU A 149 -14.06 6.60 11.38
CA GLU A 149 -13.22 6.08 12.46
C GLU A 149 -12.39 4.91 11.93
N HIS A 150 -11.24 4.66 12.56
CA HIS A 150 -10.42 3.51 12.20
C HIS A 150 -11.15 2.16 12.49
N GLY A 151 -11.75 2.02 13.67
CA GLY A 151 -12.39 0.79 14.13
C GLY A 151 -11.43 -0.38 14.42
N ALA A 152 -11.97 -1.44 15.02
CA ALA A 152 -11.29 -2.74 15.18
C ALA A 152 -11.20 -3.49 13.84
N PRO A 153 -10.34 -4.52 13.70
CA PRO A 153 -10.36 -5.38 12.53
C PRO A 153 -11.70 -6.10 12.42
N ALA A 154 -12.06 -6.52 11.21
CA ALA A 154 -13.17 -7.45 11.02
C ALA A 154 -12.79 -8.80 11.66
N GLN A 155 -13.78 -9.62 12.02
CA GLN A 155 -13.52 -10.98 12.53
C GLN A 155 -13.15 -11.97 11.41
N ASP A 156 -13.29 -11.55 10.16
CA ASP A 156 -12.93 -12.34 8.99
C ASP A 156 -11.41 -12.34 8.78
N ALA A 157 -10.92 -13.30 7.99
CA ALA A 157 -9.50 -13.36 7.64
C ALA A 157 -9.07 -12.09 6.88
N ASP A 158 -7.82 -11.67 7.11
CA ASP A 158 -7.25 -10.51 6.42
C ASP A 158 -7.17 -10.75 4.90
N THR A 159 -7.50 -9.71 4.13
CA THR A 159 -7.53 -9.77 2.67
C THR A 159 -6.62 -8.72 2.05
N GLY A 160 -6.17 -8.99 0.83
CA GLY A 160 -5.47 -8.04 -0.03
C GLY A 160 -6.40 -7.48 -1.10
N LEU A 161 -5.83 -6.65 -1.98
CA LEU A 161 -6.55 -6.07 -3.13
C LEU A 161 -5.93 -6.49 -4.45
N SER A 162 -6.78 -6.75 -5.44
CA SER A 162 -6.40 -6.95 -6.84
C SER A 162 -6.94 -5.81 -7.71
N ILE A 163 -6.15 -4.76 -7.86
CA ILE A 163 -6.54 -3.48 -8.43
C ILE A 163 -6.31 -3.47 -9.94
N PRO A 164 -7.32 -3.18 -10.78
CA PRO A 164 -7.12 -2.95 -12.21
C PRO A 164 -6.16 -1.78 -12.45
N ALA A 165 -5.10 -2.00 -13.21
CA ALA A 165 -4.10 -0.99 -13.48
C ALA A 165 -4.56 -0.03 -14.60
N ARG A 166 -4.36 1.27 -14.40
CA ARG A 166 -4.61 2.33 -15.39
C ARG A 166 -3.38 2.66 -16.24
N SER A 167 -2.22 2.14 -15.87
CA SER A 167 -0.97 2.24 -16.62
C SER A 167 -0.21 0.92 -16.55
N ALA A 168 0.65 0.69 -17.54
CA ALA A 168 1.58 -0.44 -17.57
C ALA A 168 2.77 -0.28 -16.61
N GLY A 169 2.85 0.84 -15.88
CA GLY A 169 3.87 1.01 -14.85
C GLY A 169 3.60 2.19 -13.93
N TYR A 170 4.17 2.14 -12.73
CA TYR A 170 4.01 3.16 -11.71
C TYR A 170 5.35 3.54 -11.09
N ARG A 171 5.48 4.80 -10.68
CA ARG A 171 6.49 5.25 -9.72
C ARG A 171 5.85 5.29 -8.34
N VAL A 172 6.51 4.73 -7.34
CA VAL A 172 6.00 4.73 -5.96
C VAL A 172 6.80 5.71 -5.13
N GLU A 173 6.11 6.67 -4.54
CA GLU A 173 6.66 7.66 -3.62
C GLU A 173 6.10 7.43 -2.22
N ALA A 174 6.95 7.50 -1.20
CA ALA A 174 6.58 7.20 0.18
C ALA A 174 6.77 8.42 1.09
N TRP A 175 5.86 8.54 2.04
CA TRP A 175 5.95 9.40 3.21
C TRP A 175 5.84 8.47 4.43
N SER A 176 6.91 8.36 5.20
CA SER A 176 6.88 7.76 6.54
C SER A 176 6.23 8.74 7.53
N TYR A 177 6.23 8.42 8.82
CA TYR A 177 5.77 9.28 9.93
C TYR A 177 5.82 10.79 9.62
N THR A 178 4.67 11.33 9.23
CA THR A 178 4.50 12.74 8.88
C THR A 178 3.53 13.37 9.87
N SER A 179 4.02 14.29 10.69
CA SER A 179 3.19 15.02 11.65
C SER A 179 2.38 16.11 10.96
N LEU A 180 1.11 16.20 11.33
CA LEU A 180 0.20 17.31 10.99
C LEU A 180 0.06 18.28 12.19
N GLY A 181 1.06 18.34 13.07
CA GLY A 181 0.99 19.06 14.34
C GLY A 181 0.15 18.30 15.38
N ASP A 182 -0.59 19.02 16.20
CA ASP A 182 -1.44 18.45 17.26
C ASP A 182 -2.66 17.68 16.72
N SER A 183 -2.94 17.79 15.41
CA SER A 183 -4.10 17.18 14.77
C SER A 183 -3.93 15.69 14.44
N GLY A 184 -2.70 15.18 14.43
CA GLY A 184 -2.41 13.78 14.12
C GLY A 184 -1.16 13.57 13.28
N CYS A 185 -0.99 12.35 12.80
CA CYS A 185 0.09 11.96 11.90
C CYS A 185 -0.37 10.91 10.88
N PHE A 186 0.40 10.77 9.81
CA PHE A 186 0.13 9.77 8.78
C PHE A 186 1.41 9.19 8.18
N ALA A 187 1.28 8.04 7.54
CA ALA A 187 2.17 7.52 6.52
C ALA A 187 1.39 7.33 5.21
N ARG A 188 2.03 7.54 4.07
CA ARG A 188 1.37 7.52 2.76
C ARG A 188 2.28 6.97 1.69
N TRP A 189 1.75 6.10 0.85
CA TRP A 189 2.40 5.64 -0.38
C TRP A 189 1.56 6.02 -1.58
N LEU A 190 2.16 6.67 -2.57
CA LEU A 190 1.51 7.05 -3.82
C LEU A 190 2.10 6.24 -4.97
N LEU A 191 1.28 5.41 -5.60
CA LEU A 191 1.61 4.75 -6.86
C LEU A 191 1.11 5.66 -7.99
N ILE A 192 2.06 6.36 -8.61
CA ILE A 192 1.80 7.37 -9.64
C ILE A 192 1.99 6.72 -11.02
N PRO A 193 0.97 6.69 -11.89
CA PRO A 193 1.08 6.18 -13.25
C PRO A 193 2.26 6.82 -13.98
N ARG A 194 3.10 5.98 -14.60
CA ARG A 194 4.13 6.46 -15.53
C ARG A 194 3.49 6.69 -16.90
N PRO A 195 3.86 7.77 -17.60
CA PRO A 195 3.51 7.91 -19.00
C PRO A 195 4.04 6.70 -19.79
N VAL A 196 3.24 6.19 -20.71
CA VAL A 196 3.75 5.26 -21.72
C VAL A 196 4.68 6.07 -22.61
N GLY A 197 5.97 5.71 -22.64
CA GLY A 197 6.98 6.31 -23.50
C GLY A 197 6.81 5.95 -24.96
#